data_AF-A0A428QCL8-F1
#
_entry.id   AF-A0A428QCL8-F1
#
_cell.length_a   1.000
_cell.length_b   1.000
_cell.length_c   1.000
_cell.angle_alpha   90.00
_cell.angle_beta   90.00
_cell.angle_gamma   90.00
#
_symmetry.space_group_name_H-M   'P 1'
#
loop_
_entity.id
_entity.type
_entity.pdbx_description
1 polymer ?
#
loop_
_entity_poly.entity_id
_entity_poly.type
_entity_poly.pdbx_seq_one_letter_code
_entity_poly.pdbx_strand_id
1 'polypeptide(L)'
;MPRRSRHAERTDPGRRGHRPQALATDDVAQDVPFFMDGIAELDIEGINLDGGEMYGYPRIAQMAPFVITANPLPTPAPAPAPRRTMLVVVLYEIPPQDGQFGAEGRRFHLDRDTLFTLLPRTRFAVRRGALDLRSFFLPEDMEPHPPSIIHRALHFLFSHLEEHSRTGTLDMFGAAEQQIEHGSVRTSVVKRWAAMVHALCVVLNNDNGLGCSEGLLGHILNFFELLIQDIHNLIGWDETTILFEAFAGVFRTERRDLTSQLNRIWDRFDPEVQEQLLRDMRRALPAEGIDGMAHRMYRALGY
;
A
#
# COMPACT_ATOMS: atom_id res chain seq x y z
N MET A 1 -58.10 49.22 50.59
CA MET A 1 -58.71 48.92 51.91
C MET A 1 -59.31 47.51 51.82
N PRO A 2 -59.07 46.54 52.73
CA PRO A 2 -58.00 46.28 53.71
C PRO A 2 -57.28 44.90 53.46
N ARG A 3 -55.98 44.73 53.82
CA ARG A 3 -55.37 43.99 54.99
C ARG A 3 -55.64 42.47 55.03
N ARG A 4 -54.77 41.56 55.51
CA ARG A 4 -53.38 41.46 56.05
C ARG A 4 -53.16 39.93 56.22
N SER A 5 -52.09 39.32 55.71
CA SER A 5 -50.79 39.04 56.39
C SER A 5 -50.82 38.06 57.57
N ARG A 6 -50.01 36.98 57.50
CA ARG A 6 -48.77 36.75 58.31
C ARG A 6 -48.19 35.33 58.08
N HIS A 7 -46.94 35.25 57.58
CA HIS A 7 -45.69 34.78 58.24
C HIS A 7 -45.44 33.27 58.05
N ALA A 8 -44.23 32.75 57.79
CA ALA A 8 -42.83 33.21 57.87
C ALA A 8 -42.02 32.48 56.76
N GLU A 9 -41.08 33.06 56.01
CA GLU A 9 -39.76 33.63 56.35
C GLU A 9 -38.70 32.58 56.78
N ARG A 10 -37.81 32.23 55.84
CA ARG A 10 -36.36 32.04 56.03
C ARG A 10 -35.66 31.83 54.67
N THR A 11 -35.05 32.87 54.12
CA THR A 11 -33.60 33.19 54.10
C THR A 11 -32.91 32.75 52.80
N ASP A 12 -32.86 33.69 51.88
CA ASP A 12 -31.87 33.86 50.81
C ASP A 12 -30.55 34.38 51.42
N PRO A 13 -29.37 34.11 50.83
CA PRO A 13 -28.70 35.25 50.19
C PRO A 13 -27.90 34.90 48.92
N GLY A 14 -28.33 35.49 47.81
CA GLY A 14 -27.56 36.28 46.85
C GLY A 14 -26.03 36.18 46.79
N ARG A 15 -25.49 36.13 45.56
CA ARG A 15 -24.84 37.30 44.91
C ARG A 15 -24.12 36.91 43.61
N ARG A 16 -24.32 37.82 42.65
CA ARG A 16 -23.35 38.39 41.68
C ARG A 16 -22.85 37.49 40.56
N GLY A 17 -23.17 37.97 39.35
CA GLY A 17 -22.68 37.46 38.09
C GLY A 17 -21.17 37.34 37.99
N HIS A 18 -20.77 36.23 37.39
CA HIS A 18 -19.57 36.10 36.59
C HIS A 18 -19.94 35.38 35.29
N ARG A 19 -19.44 35.95 34.20
CA ARG A 19 -19.47 35.46 32.84
C ARG A 19 -18.70 34.13 32.76
N PRO A 20 -19.25 33.03 32.22
CA PRO A 20 -18.46 31.92 31.70
C PRO A 20 -18.17 32.25 30.23
N GLN A 21 -16.95 32.66 29.87
CA GLN A 21 -15.88 31.78 29.39
C GLN A 21 -16.42 30.68 28.45
N ALA A 22 -16.04 30.83 27.18
CA ALA A 22 -16.16 29.83 26.14
C ALA A 22 -15.57 28.51 26.66
N LEU A 23 -16.43 27.51 26.82
CA LEU A 23 -16.00 26.13 26.91
C LEU A 23 -15.83 25.62 25.48
N ALA A 24 -14.62 25.14 25.23
CA ALA A 24 -14.29 24.22 24.16
C ALA A 24 -15.38 23.17 24.03
N THR A 25 -15.99 23.07 22.86
CA THR A 25 -16.74 21.88 22.48
C THR A 25 -15.72 20.78 22.26
N ASP A 26 -15.83 19.77 23.12
CA ASP A 26 -15.07 18.54 23.09
C ASP A 26 -14.92 17.99 21.67
N ASP A 27 -13.66 17.86 21.26
CA ASP A 27 -13.21 16.88 20.28
C ASP A 27 -13.61 15.49 20.79
N VAL A 28 -14.69 14.96 20.24
CA VAL A 28 -14.99 13.53 20.28
C VAL A 28 -15.07 13.04 18.84
N ALA A 29 -13.95 13.19 18.14
CA ALA A 29 -13.59 12.26 17.08
C ALA A 29 -13.15 10.97 17.78
N GLN A 30 -14.10 10.07 18.00
CA GLN A 30 -13.76 8.70 18.36
C GLN A 30 -13.11 8.06 17.14
N ASP A 31 -11.78 8.13 17.12
CA ASP A 31 -10.95 7.08 16.53
C ASP A 31 -11.50 5.74 17.04
N VAL A 32 -12.08 4.97 16.13
CA VAL A 32 -12.36 3.56 16.37
C VAL A 32 -11.10 2.83 15.93
N PRO A 33 -10.22 2.38 16.84
CA PRO A 33 -9.09 1.56 16.45
C PRO A 33 -9.66 0.20 16.05
N PHE A 34 -9.59 -0.14 14.77
CA PHE A 34 -9.82 -1.51 14.32
C PHE A 34 -8.63 -2.35 14.78
N PHE A 35 -8.88 -3.26 15.72
CA PHE A 35 -7.89 -4.22 16.23
C PHE A 35 -7.32 -5.06 15.09
N MET A 36 -6.00 -5.02 14.91
CA MET A 36 -5.22 -5.55 13.78
C MET A 36 -4.39 -6.78 14.20
N ASP A 37 -5.02 -7.82 14.73
CA ASP A 37 -4.30 -9.01 15.22
C ASP A 37 -4.09 -10.12 14.16
N GLY A 38 -4.64 -10.00 12.94
CA GLY A 38 -4.68 -11.14 11.99
C GLY A 38 -3.48 -11.29 11.03
N ILE A 39 -2.90 -10.19 10.55
CA ILE A 39 -1.86 -10.22 9.49
C ILE A 39 -0.52 -9.64 9.97
N ALA A 40 -0.54 -8.76 10.97
CA ALA A 40 0.64 -8.11 11.55
C ALA A 40 1.45 -9.04 12.48
N GLU A 41 0.81 -10.03 13.12
CA GLU A 41 1.47 -11.01 14.01
C GLU A 41 2.08 -12.22 13.27
N LEU A 42 1.95 -12.29 11.95
CA LEU A 42 2.45 -13.42 11.19
C LEU A 42 3.98 -13.37 11.19
N ASP A 43 4.59 -14.24 12.01
CA ASP A 43 6.03 -14.39 12.18
C ASP A 43 6.72 -14.56 10.81
N ILE A 44 7.42 -13.52 10.39
CA ILE A 44 8.15 -13.45 9.10
C ILE A 44 9.65 -13.69 9.30
N GLU A 45 10.02 -14.48 10.32
CA GLU A 45 11.41 -14.90 10.48
C GLU A 45 11.79 -15.95 9.41
N GLY A 46 12.84 -15.66 8.63
CA GLY A 46 13.53 -16.67 7.81
C GLY A 46 13.38 -16.57 6.29
N ILE A 47 13.55 -15.39 5.67
CA ILE A 47 13.83 -15.33 4.22
C ILE A 47 15.25 -14.82 4.00
N ASN A 48 16.14 -15.74 3.61
CA ASN A 48 17.30 -15.40 2.79
C ASN A 48 16.78 -15.12 1.37
N LEU A 49 16.83 -13.86 0.94
CA LEU A 49 16.55 -13.45 -0.44
C LEU A 49 17.79 -13.52 -1.35
N ASP A 50 18.89 -14.12 -0.87
CA ASP A 50 20.05 -14.45 -1.70
C ASP A 50 19.77 -15.73 -2.50
N GLY A 51 18.89 -15.60 -3.49
CA GLY A 51 18.69 -16.58 -4.56
C GLY A 51 19.85 -16.57 -5.55
N GLY A 52 21.06 -16.82 -5.07
CA GLY A 52 22.23 -17.13 -5.88
C GLY A 52 22.33 -18.64 -6.10
N GLU A 53 21.41 -19.24 -6.84
CA GLU A 53 21.58 -20.62 -7.31
C GLU A 53 21.42 -20.74 -8.83
N MET A 54 22.45 -21.39 -9.37
CA MET A 54 22.90 -21.42 -10.73
C MET A 54 22.20 -22.60 -11.46
N TYR A 55 21.25 -22.32 -12.35
CA TYR A 55 20.76 -23.32 -13.31
C TYR A 55 21.20 -22.96 -14.72
N GLY A 56 22.25 -23.64 -15.17
CA GLY A 56 22.78 -23.55 -16.53
C GLY A 56 21.96 -24.36 -17.54
N TYR A 57 21.81 -23.81 -18.73
CA TYR A 57 21.51 -24.55 -19.96
C TYR A 57 22.46 -24.11 -21.09
N PRO A 58 22.79 -25.01 -22.04
CA PRO A 58 24.00 -24.91 -22.84
C PRO A 58 23.88 -23.95 -24.04
N ARG A 59 25.00 -23.27 -24.35
CA ARG A 59 25.18 -22.52 -25.60
C ARG A 59 25.44 -23.51 -26.76
N ILE A 60 24.50 -23.59 -27.69
CA ILE A 60 24.77 -24.16 -29.01
C ILE A 60 25.48 -23.08 -29.83
N ALA A 61 26.76 -23.29 -30.08
CA ALA A 61 27.54 -22.58 -31.08
C ALA A 61 27.25 -23.19 -32.46
N GLN A 62 26.73 -22.40 -33.41
CA GLN A 62 26.81 -22.73 -34.84
C GLN A 62 27.07 -21.49 -35.70
N MET A 63 28.35 -21.39 -36.08
CA MET A 63 28.93 -20.93 -37.36
C MET A 63 28.13 -19.97 -38.25
N ALA A 64 28.72 -18.78 -38.43
CA ALA A 64 28.36 -17.83 -39.47
C ALA A 64 28.77 -18.32 -40.88
N PRO A 65 28.02 -17.93 -41.92
CA PRO A 65 28.57 -17.74 -43.25
C PRO A 65 28.79 -16.25 -43.54
N PHE A 66 29.97 -15.99 -44.07
CA PHE A 66 30.55 -14.74 -44.55
C PHE A 66 29.70 -14.16 -45.69
N VAL A 67 29.27 -12.90 -45.57
CA VAL A 67 28.67 -12.14 -46.67
C VAL A 67 29.45 -10.85 -46.87
N ILE A 68 29.83 -10.64 -48.13
CA ILE A 68 30.69 -9.58 -48.65
C ILE A 68 30.03 -8.21 -48.44
N THR A 69 30.85 -7.27 -47.96
CA THR A 69 30.57 -5.88 -47.67
C THR A 69 30.13 -5.09 -48.92
N ALA A 70 28.95 -4.50 -48.86
CA ALA A 70 28.60 -3.30 -49.62
C ALA A 70 28.52 -2.13 -48.62
N ASN A 71 29.35 -1.10 -48.80
CA ASN A 71 29.37 0.09 -47.95
C ASN A 71 28.00 0.79 -47.96
N PRO A 72 27.29 0.91 -46.82
CA PRO A 72 26.11 1.73 -46.73
C PRO A 72 26.51 3.21 -46.64
N LEU A 73 25.74 4.06 -47.33
CA LEU A 73 25.72 5.52 -47.17
C LEU A 73 25.64 5.91 -45.68
N PRO A 74 26.31 6.97 -45.19
CA PRO A 74 26.25 7.35 -43.79
C PRO A 74 24.82 7.71 -43.38
N THR A 75 24.21 6.82 -42.58
CA THR A 75 22.96 7.07 -41.88
C THR A 75 23.18 8.22 -40.89
N PRO A 76 22.27 9.20 -40.78
CA PRO A 76 22.34 10.18 -39.72
C PRO A 76 22.42 9.47 -38.36
N ALA A 77 23.34 9.92 -37.50
CA ALA A 77 23.56 9.32 -36.20
C ALA A 77 22.22 9.25 -35.43
N PRO A 78 21.90 8.10 -34.80
CA PRO A 78 20.72 8.03 -33.94
C PRO A 78 20.82 9.14 -32.90
N ALA A 79 19.72 9.88 -32.72
CA ALA A 79 19.63 10.88 -31.67
C ALA A 79 20.11 10.26 -30.35
N PRO A 80 20.94 10.98 -29.55
CA PRO A 80 21.40 10.44 -28.29
C PRO A 80 20.18 10.00 -27.48
N ALA A 81 20.22 8.74 -27.02
CA ALA A 81 19.17 8.19 -26.18
C ALA A 81 18.90 9.17 -25.03
N PRO A 82 17.62 9.39 -24.66
CA PRO A 82 17.28 10.33 -23.60
C PRO A 82 18.13 10.04 -22.37
N ARG A 83 18.80 11.07 -21.85
CA ARG A 83 19.63 10.95 -20.66
C ARG A 83 18.72 10.62 -19.48
N ARG A 84 18.68 9.34 -19.11
CA ARG A 84 17.94 8.85 -17.96
C ARG A 84 18.46 9.52 -16.68
N THR A 85 17.58 10.20 -15.95
CA THR A 85 17.95 10.83 -14.69
C THR A 85 17.82 9.79 -13.59
N MET A 86 18.94 9.37 -13.01
CA MET A 86 18.94 8.41 -11.91
C MET A 86 18.68 9.09 -10.58
N LEU A 87 17.80 8.50 -9.78
CA LEU A 87 17.52 8.86 -8.40
C LEU A 87 18.05 7.77 -7.47
N VAL A 88 18.50 8.19 -6.29
CA VAL A 88 18.91 7.28 -5.22
C VAL A 88 17.81 7.20 -4.17
N VAL A 89 17.33 6.01 -3.89
CA VAL A 89 16.46 5.76 -2.74
C VAL A 89 17.29 5.06 -1.67
N VAL A 90 17.27 5.59 -0.45
CA VAL A 90 18.01 5.03 0.68
C VAL A 90 17.01 4.44 1.66
N LEU A 91 17.04 3.13 1.83
CA LEU A 91 16.31 2.46 2.90
C LEU A 91 17.22 2.36 4.13
N TYR A 92 16.74 2.87 5.26
CA TYR A 92 17.44 2.71 6.54
C TYR A 92 17.05 1.38 7.18
N GLU A 93 18.02 0.68 7.74
CA GLU A 93 17.77 -0.50 8.57
C GLU A 93 17.08 -0.09 9.87
N ILE A 94 16.18 -0.95 10.33
CA ILE A 94 15.52 -0.82 11.63
C ILE A 94 16.43 -1.48 12.67
N PRO A 95 16.95 -0.75 13.66
CA PRO A 95 17.67 -1.35 14.76
C PRO A 95 16.71 -2.22 15.56
N PRO A 96 17.16 -3.38 16.06
CA PRO A 96 16.31 -4.44 16.62
C PRO A 96 15.55 -4.07 17.91
N GLN A 97 15.66 -2.85 18.44
CA GLN A 97 15.05 -2.50 19.74
C GLN A 97 14.25 -1.19 19.81
N ASP A 98 14.35 -0.24 18.86
CA ASP A 98 13.78 1.10 19.10
C ASP A 98 12.99 1.71 17.92
N GLY A 99 12.67 0.96 16.86
CA GLY A 99 11.76 1.44 15.79
C GLY A 99 12.23 2.68 15.00
N GLN A 100 13.41 3.22 15.27
CA GLN A 100 13.97 4.35 14.55
C GLN A 100 14.80 3.89 13.35
N PHE A 101 14.37 4.25 12.13
CA PHE A 101 15.16 4.15 10.90
C PHE A 101 16.58 4.75 11.08
N GLY A 102 17.60 3.91 11.28
CA GLY A 102 18.81 4.36 12.00
C GLY A 102 20.17 4.04 11.38
N ALA A 103 20.31 2.98 10.56
CA ALA A 103 21.57 2.69 9.86
C ALA A 103 21.35 2.74 8.34
N GLU A 104 22.30 3.29 7.57
CA GLU A 104 22.20 3.34 6.11
C GLU A 104 22.21 1.90 5.56
N GLY A 105 21.04 1.42 5.12
CA GLY A 105 20.88 0.07 4.58
C GLY A 105 21.20 0.02 3.10
N ARG A 106 20.21 -0.41 2.29
CA ARG A 106 20.37 -0.55 0.83
C ARG A 106 20.05 0.74 0.07
N ARG A 107 20.88 1.03 -0.93
CA ARG A 107 20.63 2.09 -1.93
C ARG A 107 20.08 1.48 -3.21
N PHE A 108 19.03 2.10 -3.76
CA PHE A 108 18.43 1.73 -5.04
C PHE A 108 18.64 2.83 -6.06
N HIS A 109 18.99 2.45 -7.29
CA HIS A 109 19.19 3.36 -8.40
C HIS A 109 18.02 3.26 -9.38
N LEU A 110 17.15 4.26 -9.37
CA LEU A 110 15.90 4.26 -10.12
C LEU A 110 15.91 5.31 -11.21
N ASP A 111 15.32 4.98 -12.35
CA ASP A 111 14.96 5.99 -13.32
C ASP A 111 13.88 6.92 -12.74
N ARG A 112 14.11 8.24 -12.85
CA ARG A 112 13.20 9.26 -12.34
C ARG A 112 11.81 9.13 -12.93
N ASP A 113 11.71 8.91 -14.24
CA ASP A 113 10.42 8.85 -14.92
C ASP A 113 9.69 7.58 -14.51
N THR A 114 10.39 6.46 -14.35
CA THR A 114 9.85 5.23 -13.75
C THR A 114 9.28 5.49 -12.35
N LEU A 115 10.06 6.09 -11.45
CA LEU A 115 9.62 6.37 -10.08
C LEU A 115 8.37 7.26 -10.07
N PHE A 116 8.37 8.34 -10.85
CA PHE A 116 7.28 9.32 -10.86
C PHE A 116 6.04 8.85 -11.61
N THR A 117 6.19 7.88 -12.50
CA THR A 117 5.09 7.22 -13.20
C THR A 117 4.42 6.21 -12.28
N LEU A 118 5.21 5.37 -11.60
CA LEU A 118 4.67 4.26 -10.82
C LEU A 118 4.26 4.65 -9.39
N LEU A 119 4.98 5.60 -8.77
CA LEU A 119 4.77 6.11 -7.41
C LEU A 119 4.52 7.64 -7.43
N PRO A 120 3.34 8.10 -7.84
CA PRO A 120 3.11 9.50 -8.20
C PRO A 120 3.33 10.50 -7.06
N ARG A 121 3.17 10.10 -5.79
CA ARG A 121 3.33 11.02 -4.65
C ARG A 121 4.80 11.32 -4.32
N THR A 122 5.73 10.50 -4.82
CA THR A 122 7.17 10.69 -4.60
C THR A 122 7.73 11.95 -5.27
N ARG A 123 7.01 12.52 -6.24
CA ARG A 123 7.41 13.73 -7.00
C ARG A 123 7.79 14.91 -6.11
N PHE A 124 7.10 15.06 -4.98
CA PHE A 124 7.29 16.17 -4.05
C PHE A 124 8.31 15.87 -2.94
N ALA A 125 8.73 14.61 -2.80
CA ALA A 125 9.62 14.14 -1.75
C ALA A 125 11.07 13.91 -2.24
N VAL A 126 11.32 14.04 -3.54
CA VAL A 126 12.69 13.97 -4.08
C VAL A 126 13.42 15.29 -3.85
N ARG A 127 14.53 15.24 -3.09
CA ARG A 127 15.41 16.38 -2.83
C ARG A 127 16.84 16.02 -3.25
N ARG A 128 17.46 16.88 -4.07
CA ARG A 128 18.86 16.72 -4.53
C ARG A 128 19.17 15.35 -5.17
N GLY A 129 18.20 14.76 -5.87
CA GLY A 129 18.36 13.46 -6.53
C GLY A 129 18.18 12.25 -5.60
N ALA A 130 17.74 12.46 -4.36
CA ALA A 130 17.41 11.38 -3.43
C ALA A 130 15.94 11.47 -2.98
N LEU A 131 15.29 10.32 -2.80
CA LEU A 131 13.94 10.23 -2.23
C LEU A 131 14.01 10.11 -0.71
N ASP A 132 13.36 11.04 0.01
CA ASP A 132 13.24 10.98 1.48
C ASP A 132 11.93 10.31 1.91
N LEU A 133 12.04 9.07 2.39
CA LEU A 133 10.89 8.26 2.80
C LEU A 133 10.35 8.61 4.19
N ARG A 134 11.11 9.35 5.02
CA ARG A 134 10.67 9.74 6.36
C ARG A 134 9.43 10.63 6.34
N SER A 135 9.19 11.30 5.21
CA SER A 135 8.02 12.13 4.98
C SER A 135 6.72 11.35 4.72
N PHE A 136 6.79 10.04 4.46
CA PHE A 136 5.62 9.19 4.18
C PHE A 136 5.26 8.22 5.31
N PHE A 137 6.23 7.85 6.15
CA PHE A 137 6.06 6.81 7.15
C PHE A 137 6.34 7.39 8.54
N LEU A 138 5.42 8.23 9.01
CA LEU A 138 5.46 8.73 10.38
C LEU A 138 5.13 7.58 11.35
N PRO A 139 5.74 7.55 12.55
CA PRO A 139 5.49 6.48 13.53
C PRO A 139 4.02 6.30 13.89
N GLU A 140 3.25 7.40 13.94
CA GLU A 140 1.81 7.42 14.25
C GLU A 140 0.99 6.69 13.17
N ASP A 141 1.31 6.89 11.89
CA ASP A 141 0.63 6.22 10.77
C ASP A 141 1.03 4.74 10.64
N MET A 142 2.14 4.35 11.27
CA MET A 142 2.71 3.01 11.23
C MET A 142 2.42 2.20 12.51
N GLU A 143 1.79 2.79 13.51
CA GLU A 143 1.43 2.14 14.78
C GLU A 143 0.69 0.78 14.60
N PRO A 144 -0.21 0.59 13.61
CA PRO A 144 -0.86 -0.71 13.39
C PRO A 144 0.02 -1.76 12.68
N HIS A 145 1.25 -1.43 12.26
CA HIS A 145 2.08 -2.30 11.44
C HIS A 145 3.54 -2.39 11.94
N PRO A 146 4.07 -3.60 12.21
CA PRO A 146 5.46 -3.77 12.59
C PRO A 146 6.41 -3.10 11.57
N PRO A 147 7.38 -2.28 12.02
CA PRO A 147 8.32 -1.61 11.13
C PRO A 147 9.03 -2.57 10.16
N SER A 148 9.32 -3.79 10.61
CA SER A 148 9.97 -4.85 9.82
C SER A 148 9.19 -5.20 8.55
N ILE A 149 7.86 -5.25 8.64
CA ILE A 149 6.95 -5.57 7.53
C ILE A 149 6.96 -4.44 6.49
N ILE A 150 6.89 -3.19 6.95
CA ILE A 150 6.95 -2.00 6.10
C ILE A 150 8.30 -1.92 5.38
N HIS A 151 9.41 -2.10 6.11
CA HIS A 151 10.75 -2.09 5.52
C HIS A 151 10.89 -3.17 4.45
N ARG A 152 10.34 -4.37 4.70
CA ARG A 152 10.38 -5.45 3.73
C ARG A 152 9.57 -5.14 2.48
N ALA A 153 8.38 -4.56 2.61
CA ALA A 153 7.55 -4.14 1.47
C ALA A 153 8.25 -3.06 0.64
N LEU A 154 8.91 -2.09 1.29
CA LEU A 154 9.71 -1.07 0.61
C LEU A 154 10.90 -1.69 -0.13
N HIS A 155 11.62 -2.62 0.49
CA HIS A 155 12.73 -3.32 -0.15
C HIS A 155 12.25 -4.14 -1.36
N PHE A 156 11.13 -4.84 -1.23
CA PHE A 156 10.49 -5.57 -2.33
C PHE A 156 10.12 -4.63 -3.47
N LEU A 157 9.40 -3.55 -3.18
CA LEU A 157 8.98 -2.55 -4.16
C LEU A 157 10.18 -1.96 -4.91
N PHE A 158 11.15 -1.40 -4.19
CA PHE A 158 12.28 -0.72 -4.83
C PHE A 158 13.23 -1.66 -5.56
N SER A 159 13.36 -2.92 -5.13
CA SER A 159 14.11 -3.93 -5.90
C SER A 159 13.49 -4.17 -7.28
N HIS A 160 12.16 -4.30 -7.35
CA HIS A 160 11.47 -4.51 -8.63
C HIS A 160 11.45 -3.25 -9.50
N LEU A 161 11.35 -2.06 -8.90
CA LEU A 161 11.45 -0.80 -9.64
C LEU A 161 12.86 -0.56 -10.21
N GLU A 162 13.90 -0.99 -9.50
CA GLU A 162 15.30 -0.94 -9.96
C GLU A 162 15.54 -1.90 -11.13
N GLU A 163 15.01 -3.12 -11.04
CA GLU A 163 15.02 -4.07 -12.16
C GLU A 163 14.26 -3.50 -13.36
N HIS A 164 13.06 -2.97 -13.16
CA HIS A 164 12.25 -2.36 -14.22
C HIS A 164 12.95 -1.14 -14.85
N SER A 165 13.66 -0.33 -14.07
CA SER A 165 14.48 0.78 -14.60
C SER A 165 15.60 0.29 -15.52
N ARG A 166 16.12 -0.93 -15.30
CA ARG A 166 17.16 -1.56 -16.12
C ARG A 166 16.59 -2.26 -17.36
N THR A 167 15.55 -3.05 -17.20
CA THR A 167 15.04 -3.96 -18.25
C THR A 167 13.82 -3.45 -19.00
N GLY A 168 13.08 -2.50 -18.43
CA GLY A 168 11.80 -2.03 -18.96
C GLY A 168 10.63 -2.98 -18.71
N THR A 169 10.83 -4.10 -18.01
CA THR A 169 9.79 -5.06 -17.65
C THR A 169 9.58 -5.08 -16.14
N LEU A 170 8.32 -5.08 -15.70
CA LEU A 170 7.96 -5.16 -14.28
C LEU A 170 7.26 -6.49 -14.02
N ASP A 171 7.98 -7.42 -13.41
CA ASP A 171 7.42 -8.67 -12.87
C ASP A 171 7.68 -8.69 -11.37
N MET A 172 6.64 -8.46 -10.58
CA MET A 172 6.73 -8.44 -9.11
C MET A 172 6.37 -9.79 -8.48
N PHE A 173 5.50 -10.56 -9.14
CA PHE A 173 4.82 -11.69 -8.51
C PHE A 173 5.04 -13.02 -9.24
N GLY A 174 5.79 -13.08 -10.34
CA GLY A 174 6.04 -14.34 -11.06
C GLY A 174 6.67 -15.42 -10.17
N ALA A 175 7.58 -15.05 -9.26
CA ALA A 175 8.12 -15.99 -8.26
C ALA A 175 7.07 -16.44 -7.23
N ALA A 176 6.13 -15.56 -6.88
CA ALA A 176 5.03 -15.87 -5.97
C ALA A 176 4.06 -16.88 -6.60
N GLU A 177 3.67 -16.64 -7.84
CA GLU A 177 2.78 -17.51 -8.62
C GLU A 177 3.36 -18.92 -8.71
N GLN A 178 4.65 -19.05 -9.04
CA GLN A 178 5.34 -20.34 -9.09
C GLN A 178 5.34 -21.05 -7.73
N GLN A 179 5.58 -20.31 -6.64
CA GLN A 179 5.58 -20.88 -5.28
C GLN A 179 4.19 -21.34 -4.83
N ILE A 180 3.13 -20.63 -5.21
CA ILE A 180 1.76 -21.01 -4.87
C ILE A 180 1.34 -22.25 -5.67
N GLU A 181 1.72 -22.33 -6.94
CA GLU A 181 1.40 -23.46 -7.82
C GLU A 181 2.18 -24.74 -7.46
N HIS A 182 3.47 -24.61 -7.12
CA HIS A 182 4.37 -25.76 -6.96
C HIS A 182 4.86 -25.99 -5.52
N GLY A 183 4.42 -25.17 -4.56
CA GLY A 183 4.90 -25.21 -3.17
C GLY A 183 4.43 -26.43 -2.39
N SER A 184 5.35 -27.09 -1.69
CA SER A 184 5.04 -28.23 -0.82
C SER A 184 4.23 -27.87 0.43
N VAL A 185 4.26 -26.58 0.84
CA VAL A 185 3.51 -26.04 2.00
C VAL A 185 2.68 -24.83 1.56
N ARG A 186 1.62 -25.07 0.79
CA ARG A 186 0.79 -24.02 0.16
C ARG A 186 0.25 -22.99 1.17
N THR A 187 -0.24 -23.42 2.34
CA THR A 187 -0.78 -22.50 3.36
C THR A 187 0.25 -21.49 3.86
N SER A 188 1.50 -21.90 4.13
CA SER A 188 2.52 -20.96 4.63
C SER A 188 2.99 -19.99 3.54
N VAL A 189 3.04 -20.46 2.29
CA VAL A 189 3.34 -19.61 1.12
C VAL A 189 2.23 -18.57 0.92
N VAL A 190 0.96 -18.98 0.97
CA VAL A 190 -0.19 -18.07 0.84
C VAL A 190 -0.21 -17.06 1.97
N LYS A 191 -0.01 -17.48 3.23
CA LYS A 191 0.11 -16.57 4.38
C LYS A 191 1.20 -15.52 4.18
N ARG A 192 2.38 -15.95 3.72
CA ARG A 192 3.52 -15.07 3.45
C ARG A 192 3.20 -14.02 2.38
N TRP A 193 2.60 -14.45 1.26
CA TRP A 193 2.27 -13.53 0.17
C TRP A 193 1.08 -12.63 0.50
N ALA A 194 0.11 -13.09 1.31
CA ALA A 194 -0.94 -12.26 1.86
C ALA A 194 -0.37 -11.11 2.71
N ALA A 195 0.55 -11.43 3.63
CA ALA A 195 1.22 -10.42 4.45
C ALA A 195 2.04 -9.43 3.60
N MET A 196 2.73 -9.91 2.57
CA MET A 196 3.46 -9.04 1.64
C MET A 196 2.53 -8.11 0.85
N VAL A 197 1.43 -8.63 0.29
CA VAL A 197 0.46 -7.81 -0.47
C VAL A 197 -0.21 -6.79 0.44
N HIS A 198 -0.59 -7.18 1.66
CA HIS A 198 -1.11 -6.27 2.67
C HIS A 198 -0.13 -5.11 2.93
N ALA A 199 1.13 -5.44 3.25
CA ALA A 199 2.17 -4.45 3.50
C ALA A 199 2.44 -3.55 2.28
N LEU A 200 2.40 -4.12 1.07
CA LEU A 200 2.50 -3.34 -0.17
C LEU A 200 1.33 -2.36 -0.31
N CYS A 201 0.11 -2.80 -0.01
CA CYS A 201 -1.05 -1.93 -0.07
C CYS A 201 -0.96 -0.77 0.93
N VAL A 202 -0.43 -1.02 2.14
CA VAL A 202 -0.14 0.02 3.12
C VAL A 202 0.87 1.03 2.59
N VAL A 203 2.03 0.59 2.11
CA VAL A 203 3.08 1.53 1.65
C VAL A 203 2.72 2.26 0.35
N LEU A 204 1.81 1.69 -0.45
CA LEU A 204 1.34 2.28 -1.71
C LEU A 204 0.02 3.05 -1.57
N ASN A 205 -0.55 3.11 -0.37
CA ASN A 205 -1.83 3.76 -0.13
C ASN A 205 -1.84 5.18 -0.73
N ASN A 206 -2.93 5.52 -1.40
CA ASN A 206 -3.04 6.77 -2.15
C ASN A 206 -3.22 8.01 -1.29
N ASP A 207 -3.59 7.84 -0.02
CA ASP A 207 -3.95 8.92 0.90
C ASP A 207 -2.82 9.18 1.92
N ASN A 208 -2.12 8.15 2.42
CA ASN A 208 -0.96 8.29 3.34
C ASN A 208 0.38 7.68 2.85
N GLY A 209 0.38 6.76 1.87
CA GLY A 209 1.60 6.13 1.33
C GLY A 209 2.27 6.82 0.12
N LEU A 210 3.03 6.04 -0.65
CA LEU A 210 3.77 6.51 -1.84
C LEU A 210 2.87 6.74 -3.08
N GLY A 211 1.62 6.29 -3.00
CA GLY A 211 0.65 6.28 -4.10
C GLY A 211 0.89 5.16 -5.09
N CYS A 212 -0.18 4.73 -5.74
CA CYS A 212 -0.17 3.62 -6.69
C CYS A 212 -0.68 4.08 -8.06
N SER A 213 0.17 3.97 -9.08
CA SER A 213 -0.27 4.20 -10.47
C SER A 213 -1.20 3.09 -10.96
N GLU A 214 -2.00 3.35 -11.99
CA GLU A 214 -2.85 2.31 -12.60
C GLU A 214 -2.04 1.13 -13.16
N GLY A 215 -0.82 1.38 -13.66
CA GLY A 215 0.08 0.33 -14.14
C GLY A 215 0.50 -0.61 -13.00
N LEU A 216 0.93 -0.03 -11.87
CA LEU A 216 1.30 -0.77 -10.67
C LEU A 216 0.10 -1.48 -10.05
N LEU A 217 -1.06 -0.81 -10.01
CA LEU A 217 -2.32 -1.37 -9.55
C LEU A 217 -2.71 -2.60 -10.38
N GLY A 218 -2.51 -2.59 -11.70
CA GLY A 218 -2.76 -3.75 -12.55
C GLY A 218 -1.93 -4.98 -12.15
N HIS A 219 -0.65 -4.80 -11.83
CA HIS A 219 0.19 -5.91 -11.35
C HIS A 219 -0.28 -6.45 -9.98
N ILE A 220 -0.64 -5.57 -9.05
CA ILE A 220 -1.15 -5.95 -7.74
C ILE A 220 -2.50 -6.67 -7.88
N LEU A 221 -3.41 -6.12 -8.68
CA LEU A 221 -4.77 -6.64 -8.87
C LEU A 221 -4.77 -8.01 -9.56
N ASN A 222 -3.88 -8.23 -10.53
CA ASN A 222 -3.71 -9.55 -11.17
C ASN A 222 -3.31 -10.62 -10.14
N PHE A 223 -2.30 -10.33 -9.31
CA PHE A 223 -1.87 -11.27 -8.28
C PHE A 223 -2.92 -11.42 -7.17
N PHE A 224 -3.61 -10.33 -6.82
CA PHE A 224 -4.67 -10.32 -5.83
C PHE A 224 -5.86 -11.21 -6.25
N GLU A 225 -6.27 -11.19 -7.52
CA GLU A 225 -7.33 -12.07 -8.05
C GLU A 225 -6.99 -13.56 -7.93
N LEU A 226 -5.70 -13.92 -8.02
CA LEU A 226 -5.21 -15.28 -7.80
C LEU A 226 -5.17 -15.63 -6.31
N LEU A 227 -4.65 -14.72 -5.49
CA LEU A 227 -4.36 -14.95 -4.09
C LEU A 227 -5.62 -14.99 -3.21
N ILE A 228 -6.61 -14.17 -3.50
CA ILE A 228 -7.75 -13.93 -2.60
C ILE A 228 -8.58 -15.19 -2.32
N GLN A 229 -8.73 -16.07 -3.31
CA GLN A 229 -9.44 -17.34 -3.15
C GLN A 229 -8.70 -18.30 -2.21
N ASP A 230 -7.38 -18.33 -2.31
CA ASP A 230 -6.53 -19.18 -1.48
C ASP A 230 -6.49 -18.67 -0.04
N ILE A 231 -6.49 -17.36 0.18
CA ILE A 231 -6.60 -16.77 1.52
C ILE A 231 -7.92 -17.18 2.16
N HIS A 232 -9.03 -16.97 1.45
CA HIS A 232 -10.36 -17.32 1.95
C HIS A 232 -10.43 -18.80 2.35
N ASN A 233 -9.90 -19.69 1.50
CA ASN A 233 -10.00 -21.13 1.71
C ASN A 233 -9.02 -21.69 2.75
N LEU A 234 -7.82 -21.10 2.90
CA LEU A 234 -6.73 -21.67 3.69
C LEU A 234 -6.46 -20.93 5.01
N ILE A 235 -6.85 -19.66 5.10
CA ILE A 235 -6.57 -18.80 6.25
C ILE A 235 -7.89 -18.45 6.93
N GLY A 236 -8.79 -17.81 6.20
CA GLY A 236 -10.05 -17.36 6.74
C GLY A 236 -10.61 -16.13 6.02
N TRP A 237 -11.88 -15.84 6.31
CA TRP A 237 -12.59 -14.69 5.75
C TRP A 237 -12.24 -13.39 6.49
N ASP A 238 -11.82 -13.45 7.76
CA ASP A 238 -11.34 -12.29 8.52
C ASP A 238 -10.10 -11.69 7.83
N GLU A 239 -9.09 -12.52 7.52
CA GLU A 239 -7.88 -12.08 6.81
C GLU A 239 -8.15 -11.65 5.37
N THR A 240 -9.16 -12.26 4.73
CA THR A 240 -9.64 -11.85 3.40
C THR A 240 -10.18 -10.41 3.45
N THR A 241 -10.97 -10.09 4.49
CA THR A 241 -11.58 -8.78 4.73
C THR A 241 -10.50 -7.73 4.98
N ILE A 242 -9.56 -8.01 5.90
CA ILE A 242 -8.42 -7.14 6.21
C ILE A 242 -7.60 -6.82 4.96
N LEU A 243 -7.30 -7.85 4.15
CA LEU A 243 -6.53 -7.64 2.93
C LEU A 243 -7.30 -6.83 1.88
N PHE A 244 -8.61 -7.05 1.75
CA PHE A 244 -9.47 -6.28 0.85
C PHE A 244 -9.53 -4.80 1.25
N GLU A 245 -9.62 -4.50 2.55
CA GLU A 245 -9.58 -3.13 3.07
C GLU A 245 -8.24 -2.45 2.79
N ALA A 246 -7.12 -3.13 3.03
CA ALA A 246 -5.81 -2.59 2.65
C ALA A 246 -5.74 -2.31 1.15
N PHE A 247 -6.25 -3.24 0.32
CA PHE A 247 -6.32 -3.07 -1.13
C PHE A 247 -7.18 -1.88 -1.56
N ALA A 248 -8.28 -1.59 -0.86
CA ALA A 248 -9.11 -0.42 -1.13
C ALA A 248 -8.32 0.89 -1.04
N GLY A 249 -7.32 0.96 -0.15
CA GLY A 249 -6.42 2.11 -0.02
C GLY A 249 -5.56 2.37 -1.27
N VAL A 250 -5.23 1.34 -2.04
CA VAL A 250 -4.49 1.48 -3.32
C VAL A 250 -5.41 1.59 -4.54
N PHE A 251 -6.68 1.21 -4.42
CA PHE A 251 -7.62 1.25 -5.53
C PHE A 251 -8.09 2.69 -5.81
N ARG A 252 -7.44 3.33 -6.79
CA ARG A 252 -7.84 4.61 -7.38
C ARG A 252 -7.64 4.55 -8.89
N THR A 253 -8.71 4.29 -9.64
CA THR A 253 -8.65 4.14 -11.10
C THR A 253 -9.95 4.57 -11.76
N GLU A 254 -9.83 5.07 -12.99
CA GLU A 254 -10.97 5.35 -13.88
C GLU A 254 -11.13 4.26 -14.97
N ARG A 255 -10.19 3.29 -15.00
CA ARG A 255 -10.16 2.22 -16.00
C ARG A 255 -11.21 1.15 -15.72
N ARG A 256 -12.13 1.02 -16.67
CA ARG A 256 -13.24 0.06 -16.62
C ARG A 256 -12.80 -1.40 -16.50
N ASP A 257 -11.66 -1.76 -17.08
CA ASP A 257 -11.16 -3.13 -17.04
C ASP A 257 -10.66 -3.52 -15.64
N LEU A 258 -9.95 -2.61 -14.95
CA LEU A 258 -9.56 -2.80 -13.55
C LEU A 258 -10.77 -2.81 -12.62
N THR A 259 -11.76 -1.94 -12.85
CA THR A 259 -13.04 -1.99 -12.13
C THR A 259 -13.78 -3.30 -12.35
N SER A 260 -13.80 -3.81 -13.58
CA SER A 260 -14.45 -5.10 -13.89
C SER A 260 -13.72 -6.26 -13.22
N GLN A 261 -12.40 -6.20 -13.11
CA GLN A 261 -11.60 -7.18 -12.36
C GLN A 261 -11.86 -7.11 -10.85
N LEU A 262 -11.98 -5.91 -10.28
CA LEU A 262 -12.42 -5.75 -8.89
C LEU A 262 -13.80 -6.38 -8.66
N ASN A 263 -14.76 -6.15 -9.56
CA ASN A 263 -16.10 -6.75 -9.45
C ASN A 263 -16.03 -8.30 -9.49
N ARG A 264 -15.19 -8.89 -10.34
CA ARG A 264 -14.97 -10.35 -10.33
C ARG A 264 -14.41 -10.88 -9.02
N ILE A 265 -13.55 -10.12 -8.35
CA ILE A 265 -13.02 -10.48 -7.02
C ILE A 265 -14.13 -10.35 -5.98
N TRP A 266 -14.85 -9.23 -6.01
CA TRP A 266 -15.97 -8.96 -5.13
C TRP A 266 -17.02 -10.08 -5.19
N ASP A 267 -17.40 -10.51 -6.39
CA ASP A 267 -18.38 -11.58 -6.62
C ASP A 267 -17.96 -12.96 -6.08
N ARG A 268 -16.69 -13.15 -5.73
CA ARG A 268 -16.20 -14.38 -5.11
C ARG A 268 -16.32 -14.40 -3.59
N PHE A 269 -16.55 -13.26 -2.96
CA PHE A 269 -16.80 -13.21 -1.52
C PHE A 269 -18.15 -13.80 -1.18
N ASP A 270 -18.22 -14.45 -0.03
CA ASP A 270 -19.49 -14.92 0.52
C ASP A 270 -20.44 -13.72 0.73
N PRO A 271 -21.76 -13.88 0.47
CA PRO A 271 -22.72 -12.78 0.59
C PRO A 271 -22.72 -12.10 1.97
N GLU A 272 -22.44 -12.85 3.03
CA GLU A 272 -22.35 -12.34 4.40
C GLU A 272 -21.15 -11.39 4.56
N VAL A 273 -20.00 -11.74 3.97
CA VAL A 273 -18.79 -10.92 3.97
C VAL A 273 -19.01 -9.65 3.13
N GLN A 274 -19.64 -9.79 1.96
CA GLN A 274 -20.01 -8.65 1.13
C GLN A 274 -20.93 -7.68 1.89
N GLU A 275 -21.93 -8.19 2.60
CA GLU A 275 -22.84 -7.35 3.38
C GLU A 275 -22.10 -6.62 4.51
N GLN A 276 -21.20 -7.31 5.21
CA GLN A 276 -20.40 -6.71 6.28
C GLN A 276 -19.50 -5.59 5.75
N LEU A 277 -18.70 -5.86 4.70
CA LEU A 277 -17.86 -4.86 4.04
C LEU A 277 -18.66 -3.66 3.52
N LEU A 278 -19.85 -3.90 2.94
CA LEU A 278 -20.75 -2.81 2.52
C LEU A 278 -21.29 -1.98 3.67
N ARG A 279 -21.61 -2.60 4.81
CA ARG A 279 -22.04 -1.87 6.02
C ARG A 279 -20.90 -1.00 6.55
N ASP A 280 -19.67 -1.52 6.58
CA ASP A 280 -18.51 -0.78 7.08
C ASP A 280 -18.15 0.38 6.15
N MET A 281 -18.12 0.15 4.82
CA MET A 281 -17.98 1.24 3.84
C MET A 281 -19.06 2.32 4.03
N ARG A 282 -20.34 1.94 4.16
CA ARG A 282 -21.44 2.90 4.37
C ARG A 282 -21.32 3.73 5.64
N ARG A 283 -20.76 3.15 6.71
CA ARG A 283 -20.50 3.86 7.96
C ARG A 283 -19.36 4.86 7.83
N ALA A 284 -18.37 4.58 6.98
CA ALA A 284 -17.25 5.48 6.71
C ALA A 284 -17.62 6.64 5.76
N LEU A 285 -18.60 6.47 4.86
CA LEU A 285 -18.99 7.50 3.88
C LEU A 285 -19.20 8.91 4.47
N PRO A 286 -19.90 9.13 5.60
CA PRO A 286 -20.11 10.48 6.12
C PRO A 286 -18.86 11.14 6.69
N ALA A 287 -17.90 10.34 7.17
CA ALA A 287 -16.65 10.81 7.73
C ALA A 287 -15.61 11.08 6.64
N GLU A 288 -15.67 10.33 5.55
CA GLU A 288 -14.77 10.46 4.43
C GLU A 288 -15.22 11.53 3.41
N GLY A 289 -14.26 12.27 2.83
CA GLY A 289 -14.55 13.17 1.71
C GLY A 289 -15.05 12.43 0.46
N ILE A 290 -15.54 13.19 -0.53
CA ILE A 290 -16.12 12.66 -1.81
C ILE A 290 -15.15 11.77 -2.61
N ASP A 291 -13.86 11.82 -2.31
CA ASP A 291 -12.81 10.99 -2.90
C ASP A 291 -12.09 10.09 -1.89
N GLY A 292 -12.72 9.83 -0.73
CA GLY A 292 -12.22 8.89 0.27
C GLY A 292 -12.30 7.44 -0.19
N MET A 293 -11.55 6.57 0.48
CA MET A 293 -11.46 5.14 0.17
C MET A 293 -12.83 4.46 0.05
N ALA A 294 -13.70 4.64 1.04
CA ALA A 294 -15.04 4.07 1.04
C ALA A 294 -15.87 4.57 -0.14
N HIS A 295 -15.81 5.87 -0.47
CA HIS A 295 -16.51 6.43 -1.65
C HIS A 295 -16.00 5.83 -2.97
N ARG A 296 -14.68 5.67 -3.11
CA ARG A 296 -14.07 5.10 -4.32
C ARG A 296 -14.49 3.65 -4.51
N MET A 297 -14.41 2.84 -3.44
CA MET A 297 -14.81 1.44 -3.49
C MET A 297 -16.31 1.27 -3.71
N TYR A 298 -17.14 2.00 -2.96
CA TYR A 298 -18.60 1.93 -3.08
C TYR A 298 -19.06 2.23 -4.52
N ARG A 299 -18.50 3.27 -5.14
CA ARG A 299 -18.76 3.60 -6.55
C ARG A 299 -18.23 2.54 -7.52
N ALA A 300 -17.02 2.03 -7.29
CA ALA A 300 -16.40 1.04 -8.18
C ALA A 300 -17.15 -0.30 -8.19
N LEU A 301 -17.78 -0.66 -7.07
CA LEU A 301 -18.64 -1.83 -6.93
C LEU A 301 -20.08 -1.57 -7.40
N GLY A 302 -20.41 -0.34 -7.81
CA GLY A 302 -21.69 0.01 -8.42
C GLY A 302 -22.82 0.32 -7.44
N TYR A 303 -22.50 0.73 -6.21
CA TYR A 303 -23.49 1.09 -5.18
C TYR A 303 -23.67 2.60 -4.99
#